data_AF-A0A0J0XVR3-F1
#
_entry.id   AF-A0A0J0XVR3-F1
#
_cell.length_a   1.000
_cell.length_b   1.000
_cell.length_c   1.000
_cell.angle_alpha   90.00
_cell.angle_beta   90.00
_cell.angle_gamma   90.00
#
_symmetry.space_group_name_H-M   'P 1'
#
loop_
_entity.id
_entity.type
_entity.pdbx_description
1 polymer ?
#
loop_
_entity_poly.entity_id
_entity_poly.type
_entity_poly.pdbx_seq_one_letter_code
_entity_poly.pdbx_strand_id
1 'polypeptide(L)'
;MPTKTPRSYGSTSAAAERGERGASSYDDDEYISADVYRASMRLVRLQMSIPLSVLIALGTLLVCGFLINPGIGEISLIHPTLLTPNHEMVVGFAVLLFILQIGFCLLLAAASSDWTKDSLINGVGLRLAIANWLTAAWAVTWTLSTFKIAAVIVIVEAVIVLSIHFTLQSYPASFAHPLNAVFVHTTISMLLALTLGLGWMSCGFVAQDWVIEKRKEAVVWKWQAIGAVAGTHAVASLWELFTRQYVLAICMEYQILTLLLSTPHVYPPLPNNPIVRPPAYVITLTVLLAIHPLACVAGWALKRYREREVRIALQREAEEADVRARRAELRSPAPTPAPVAAAAAEAGGAPAPKAKAKKANPEEEPLLET
;
A
#
# COMPACT_ATOMS: atom_id res chain seq x y z
N MET A 1 -10.38 -14.75 8.51
CA MET A 1 -10.14 -14.31 7.12
C MET A 1 -9.93 -15.54 6.26
N PRO A 2 -10.77 -15.79 5.24
CA PRO A 2 -10.62 -16.98 4.40
C PRO A 2 -9.45 -16.79 3.44
N THR A 3 -8.43 -17.62 3.60
CA THR A 3 -7.28 -17.73 2.71
C THR A 3 -7.72 -18.31 1.37
N LYS A 4 -7.78 -17.46 0.33
CA LYS A 4 -7.88 -17.93 -1.07
C LYS A 4 -6.58 -18.63 -1.44
N THR A 5 -6.66 -19.94 -1.62
CA THR A 5 -5.59 -20.77 -2.19
C THR A 5 -5.33 -20.41 -3.66
N PRO A 6 -4.07 -20.42 -4.12
CA PRO A 6 -3.74 -20.21 -5.53
C PRO A 6 -4.20 -21.42 -6.37
N ARG A 7 -4.84 -21.14 -7.52
CA ARG A 7 -5.15 -22.15 -8.54
C ARG A 7 -3.85 -22.64 -9.19
N SER A 8 -3.50 -23.88 -8.91
CA SER A 8 -2.49 -24.65 -9.64
C SER A 8 -3.00 -24.93 -11.05
N TYR A 9 -2.38 -24.32 -12.07
CA TYR A 9 -2.56 -24.74 -13.46
C TYR A 9 -1.77 -26.03 -13.69
N GLY A 10 -2.51 -27.14 -13.86
CA GLY A 10 -1.95 -28.44 -14.17
C GLY A 10 -1.33 -28.45 -15.56
N SER A 11 -0.04 -28.81 -15.61
CA SER A 11 0.66 -29.21 -16.82
C SER A 11 0.33 -30.68 -17.14
N THR A 12 -0.58 -30.92 -18.08
CA THR A 12 -0.72 -32.24 -18.71
C THR A 12 0.12 -32.28 -19.96
N SER A 13 1.30 -32.90 -19.83
CA SER A 13 2.07 -33.47 -20.91
C SER A 13 1.49 -34.86 -21.22
N ALA A 14 1.00 -35.06 -22.43
CA ALA A 14 0.85 -36.38 -23.02
C ALA A 14 1.09 -36.25 -24.53
N ALA A 15 2.28 -36.66 -24.93
CA ALA A 15 2.65 -36.87 -26.31
C ALA A 15 1.97 -38.14 -26.84
N ALA A 16 1.53 -38.07 -28.10
CA ALA A 16 1.52 -39.11 -29.14
C ALA A 16 0.16 -39.22 -29.84
N GLU A 17 0.05 -38.64 -31.03
CA GLU A 17 -0.22 -39.43 -32.25
C GLU A 17 0.10 -38.61 -33.52
N ARG A 18 0.73 -39.28 -34.48
CA ARG A 18 1.27 -38.78 -35.74
C ARG A 18 0.45 -39.42 -36.86
N GLY A 19 -0.14 -38.65 -37.77
CA GLY A 19 -0.79 -39.21 -38.96
C GLY A 19 -1.54 -38.24 -39.87
N GLU A 20 -0.80 -37.63 -40.81
CA GLU A 20 -1.17 -37.15 -42.15
C GLU A 20 -2.63 -36.77 -42.50
N ARG A 21 -2.85 -35.55 -43.00
CA ARG A 21 -3.12 -35.22 -44.43
C ARG A 21 -3.66 -33.79 -44.54
N GLY A 22 -3.14 -33.09 -45.54
CA GLY A 22 -3.49 -31.70 -45.83
C GLY A 22 -4.97 -31.51 -46.11
N ALA A 23 -5.57 -30.61 -45.34
CA ALA A 23 -6.78 -29.88 -45.69
C ALA A 23 -6.60 -28.48 -45.10
N SER A 24 -6.38 -27.49 -45.97
CA SER A 24 -6.77 -26.09 -45.79
C SER A 24 -7.05 -25.66 -44.34
N SER A 25 -6.01 -25.52 -43.52
CA SER A 25 -6.10 -24.80 -42.26
C SER A 25 -6.15 -23.32 -42.62
N TYR A 26 -7.33 -22.83 -42.97
CA TYR A 26 -7.61 -21.42 -42.72
C TYR A 26 -7.24 -21.20 -41.26
N ASP A 27 -6.27 -20.32 -41.06
CA ASP A 27 -5.90 -19.79 -39.76
C ASP A 27 -7.17 -19.68 -38.91
N ASP A 28 -7.26 -20.50 -37.87
CA ASP A 28 -8.16 -20.23 -36.76
C ASP A 28 -7.78 -18.82 -36.32
N ASP A 29 -8.53 -17.83 -36.81
CA ASP A 29 -8.54 -16.46 -36.34
C ASP A 29 -8.42 -16.56 -34.83
N GLU A 30 -7.23 -16.27 -34.30
CA GLU A 30 -6.92 -16.35 -32.89
C GLU A 30 -7.91 -15.41 -32.22
N TYR A 31 -9.04 -15.98 -31.79
CA TYR A 31 -10.22 -15.23 -31.42
C TYR A 31 -9.82 -14.58 -30.11
N ILE A 32 -9.27 -13.36 -30.21
CA ILE A 32 -8.88 -12.55 -29.07
C ILE A 32 -10.14 -12.46 -28.24
N SER A 33 -10.20 -13.24 -27.16
CA SER A 33 -11.39 -13.32 -26.34
C SER A 33 -11.81 -11.90 -26.00
N ALA A 34 -13.11 -11.60 -26.08
CA ALA A 34 -13.62 -10.26 -25.87
C ALA A 34 -13.13 -9.65 -24.53
N ASP A 35 -12.79 -10.50 -23.57
CA ASP A 35 -12.23 -10.11 -22.28
C ASP A 35 -10.79 -9.60 -22.36
N VAL A 36 -9.93 -10.20 -23.18
CA VAL A 36 -8.56 -9.70 -23.45
C VAL A 36 -8.62 -8.34 -24.17
N TYR A 37 -9.52 -8.18 -25.15
CA TYR A 37 -9.73 -6.90 -25.83
C TYR A 37 -10.24 -5.81 -24.87
N ARG A 38 -11.17 -6.13 -23.97
CA ARG A 38 -11.65 -5.19 -22.95
C ARG A 38 -10.54 -4.81 -21.96
N ALA A 39 -9.71 -5.77 -21.57
CA ALA A 39 -8.59 -5.53 -20.65
C ALA A 39 -7.54 -4.60 -21.29
N SER A 40 -7.17 -4.84 -22.55
CA SER A 40 -6.22 -3.98 -23.27
C SER A 40 -6.79 -2.57 -23.49
N MET A 41 -8.06 -2.43 -23.86
CA MET A 41 -8.72 -1.12 -23.99
C MET A 41 -8.80 -0.34 -22.68
N ARG A 42 -9.01 -1.03 -21.55
CA ARG A 42 -8.95 -0.40 -20.21
C ARG A 42 -7.55 0.10 -19.89
N LEU A 43 -6.52 -0.70 -20.20
CA LEU A 43 -5.13 -0.33 -19.96
C LEU A 43 -4.73 0.91 -20.78
N VAL A 44 -5.12 0.97 -22.05
CA VAL A 44 -4.85 2.14 -22.92
C VAL A 44 -5.54 3.40 -22.38
N ARG A 45 -6.81 3.30 -21.97
CA ARG A 45 -7.51 4.44 -21.33
C ARG A 45 -6.82 4.88 -20.04
N LEU A 46 -6.29 3.92 -19.28
CA LEU A 46 -5.54 4.21 -18.06
C LEU A 46 -4.23 4.97 -18.36
N GLN A 47 -3.50 4.50 -19.36
CA GLN A 47 -2.22 5.06 -19.79
C GLN A 47 -2.35 6.49 -20.32
N MET A 48 -3.51 6.87 -20.87
CA MET A 48 -3.76 8.24 -21.31
C MET A 48 -4.31 9.12 -20.18
N SER A 49 -5.23 8.61 -19.37
CA SER A 49 -5.94 9.41 -18.36
C SER A 49 -5.07 9.79 -17.16
N ILE A 50 -4.20 8.90 -16.70
CA ILE A 50 -3.39 9.14 -15.49
C ILE A 50 -2.34 10.25 -15.76
N PRO A 51 -1.45 10.16 -16.77
CA PRO A 51 -0.47 11.21 -17.02
C PRO A 51 -1.12 12.56 -17.29
N LEU A 52 -2.23 12.58 -18.03
CA LEU A 52 -3.01 13.80 -18.27
C LEU A 52 -3.52 14.40 -16.96
N SER A 53 -4.10 13.59 -16.07
CA SER A 53 -4.60 14.07 -14.77
C SER A 53 -3.48 14.63 -13.88
N VAL A 54 -2.30 13.99 -13.87
CA VAL A 54 -1.12 14.44 -13.11
C VAL A 54 -0.63 15.78 -13.64
N LEU A 55 -0.52 15.93 -14.97
CA LEU A 55 -0.10 17.19 -15.60
C LEU A 55 -1.08 18.33 -15.31
N ILE A 56 -2.39 18.06 -15.33
CA ILE A 56 -3.41 19.07 -15.03
C ILE A 56 -3.36 19.47 -13.55
N ALA A 57 -3.22 18.51 -12.64
CA ALA A 57 -3.09 18.80 -11.21
C ALA A 57 -1.84 19.64 -10.92
N LEU A 58 -0.69 19.22 -11.45
CA LEU A 58 0.57 19.95 -11.30
C LEU A 58 0.49 21.35 -11.91
N GLY A 59 0.01 21.48 -13.15
CA GLY A 59 -0.13 22.76 -13.83
C GLY A 59 -1.06 23.71 -13.08
N THR A 60 -2.18 23.20 -12.57
CA THR A 60 -3.14 23.99 -11.78
C THR A 60 -2.51 24.46 -10.47
N LEU A 61 -1.80 23.59 -9.75
CA LEU A 61 -1.09 23.97 -8.52
C LEU A 61 0.02 25.00 -8.78
N LEU A 62 0.74 24.91 -9.90
CA LEU A 62 1.73 25.92 -10.28
C LEU A 62 1.09 27.26 -10.59
N VAL A 63 -0.02 27.27 -11.33
CA VAL A 63 -0.76 28.50 -11.66
C VAL A 63 -1.35 29.14 -10.39
N CYS A 64 -2.09 28.37 -9.58
CA CYS A 64 -2.70 28.82 -8.34
C CYS A 64 -1.67 29.15 -7.24
N GLY A 65 -0.50 28.53 -7.28
CA GLY A 65 0.57 28.75 -6.30
C GLY A 65 1.46 29.95 -6.61
N PHE A 66 1.82 30.15 -7.89
CA PHE A 66 2.85 31.12 -8.27
C PHE A 66 2.38 32.21 -9.24
N LEU A 67 1.35 31.96 -10.06
CA LEU A 67 0.94 32.90 -11.11
C LEU A 67 -0.20 33.83 -10.66
N ILE A 68 -1.06 33.35 -9.76
CA ILE A 68 -2.20 34.10 -9.24
C ILE A 68 -1.83 34.71 -7.88
N ASN A 69 -2.13 35.99 -7.71
CA ASN A 69 -2.01 36.70 -6.42
C ASN A 69 -3.41 37.12 -5.93
N PRO A 70 -3.84 36.76 -4.70
CA PRO A 70 -3.08 35.97 -3.73
C PRO A 70 -3.01 34.48 -4.11
N GLY A 71 -1.84 33.86 -3.91
CA GLY A 71 -1.62 32.43 -4.18
C GLY A 71 -2.11 31.50 -3.07
N ILE A 72 -2.08 30.18 -3.28
CA ILE A 72 -2.50 29.17 -2.26
C ILE A 72 -1.82 29.38 -0.91
N GLY A 73 -0.50 29.63 -0.93
CA GLY A 73 0.31 29.88 0.26
C GLY A 73 -0.11 31.17 0.97
N GLU A 74 -0.30 32.25 0.20
CA GLU A 74 -0.69 33.56 0.72
C GLU A 74 -2.09 33.54 1.33
N ILE A 75 -3.05 32.85 0.70
CA ILE A 75 -4.40 32.66 1.26
C ILE A 75 -4.33 31.94 2.60
N SER A 76 -3.44 30.95 2.73
CA SER A 76 -3.22 30.23 4.00
C SER A 76 -2.59 31.12 5.08
N LEU A 77 -1.83 32.15 4.69
CA LEU A 77 -1.28 33.15 5.60
C LEU A 77 -2.32 34.22 5.99
N ILE A 78 -3.27 34.53 5.10
CA ILE A 78 -4.38 35.47 5.35
C ILE A 78 -5.41 34.86 6.30
N HIS A 79 -5.60 33.54 6.25
CA HIS A 79 -6.51 32.81 7.14
C HIS A 79 -5.74 31.90 8.12
N PRO A 80 -4.98 32.47 9.09
CA PRO A 80 -4.19 31.67 10.02
C PRO A 80 -5.09 30.90 10.98
N THR A 81 -4.82 29.62 11.15
CA THR A 81 -5.49 28.73 12.10
C THR A 81 -4.45 28.07 13.01
N LEU A 82 -4.89 27.38 14.07
CA LEU A 82 -3.98 26.58 14.89
C LEU A 82 -3.31 25.45 14.09
N LEU A 83 -3.94 25.05 12.99
CA LEU A 83 -3.52 23.96 12.11
C LEU A 83 -2.85 24.47 10.82
N THR A 84 -2.47 25.74 10.76
CA THR A 84 -1.70 26.27 9.62
C THR A 84 -0.30 25.63 9.63
N PRO A 85 0.05 24.84 8.61
CA PRO A 85 1.32 24.13 8.54
C PRO A 85 2.45 25.05 8.07
N ASN A 86 3.69 24.56 8.14
CA ASN A 86 4.84 25.27 7.59
C ASN A 86 4.77 25.19 6.05
N HIS A 87 4.62 26.34 5.39
CA HIS A 87 4.40 26.41 3.95
C HIS A 87 5.52 25.72 3.15
N GLU A 88 6.78 26.01 3.48
CA GLU A 88 7.95 25.45 2.78
C GLU A 88 7.99 23.93 2.88
N MET A 89 7.68 23.37 4.06
CA MET A 89 7.64 21.93 4.24
C MET A 89 6.50 21.28 3.46
N VAL A 90 5.33 21.90 3.41
CA VAL A 90 4.19 21.39 2.64
C VAL A 90 4.49 21.43 1.13
N VAL A 91 5.10 22.51 0.63
CA VAL A 91 5.54 22.61 -0.76
C VAL A 91 6.57 21.53 -1.09
N GLY A 92 7.59 21.33 -0.22
CA GLY A 92 8.57 20.26 -0.39
C GLY A 92 7.92 18.87 -0.43
N PHE A 93 6.96 18.60 0.45
CA PHE A 93 6.19 17.37 0.45
C PHE A 93 5.39 17.17 -0.84
N ALA A 94 4.73 18.23 -1.32
CA ALA A 94 3.96 18.20 -2.56
C ALA A 94 4.86 17.98 -3.79
N VAL A 95 6.02 18.63 -3.86
CA VAL A 95 7.01 18.44 -4.94
C VAL A 95 7.47 16.98 -4.99
N LEU A 96 7.84 16.40 -3.85
CA LEU A 96 8.23 14.99 -3.78
C LEU A 96 7.09 14.06 -4.23
N LEU A 97 5.85 14.36 -3.81
CA LEU A 97 4.68 13.62 -4.23
C LEU A 97 4.48 13.66 -5.75
N PHE A 98 4.64 14.83 -6.40
CA PHE A 98 4.53 14.93 -7.87
C PHE A 98 5.68 14.23 -8.60
N ILE A 99 6.91 14.25 -8.06
CA ILE A 99 8.02 13.46 -8.61
C ILE A 99 7.67 11.96 -8.59
N LEU A 100 7.11 11.46 -7.49
CA LEU A 100 6.68 10.07 -7.39
C LEU A 100 5.49 9.77 -8.32
N GLN A 101 4.55 10.70 -8.51
CA GLN A 101 3.46 10.55 -9.49
C GLN A 101 3.97 10.48 -10.93
N ILE A 102 4.96 11.30 -11.30
CA ILE A 102 5.60 11.21 -12.61
C ILE A 102 6.30 9.86 -12.78
N GLY A 103 7.05 9.41 -11.77
CA GLY A 103 7.66 8.09 -11.76
C GLY A 103 6.64 6.95 -11.86
N PHE A 104 5.49 7.09 -11.20
CA PHE A 104 4.35 6.19 -11.34
C PHE A 104 3.83 6.14 -12.78
N CYS A 105 3.66 7.29 -13.44
CA CYS A 105 3.28 7.34 -14.85
C CYS A 105 4.31 6.65 -15.78
N LEU A 106 5.60 6.81 -15.50
CA LEU A 106 6.66 6.12 -16.25
C LEU A 106 6.60 4.60 -16.01
N LEU A 107 6.34 4.16 -14.78
CA LEU A 107 6.11 2.74 -14.49
C LEU A 107 4.89 2.19 -15.22
N LEU A 108 3.79 2.93 -15.33
CA LEU A 108 2.62 2.51 -16.11
C LEU A 108 2.96 2.27 -17.58
N ALA A 109 3.81 3.12 -18.15
CA ALA A 109 4.28 2.98 -19.52
C ALA A 109 5.24 1.79 -19.69
N ALA A 110 6.10 1.56 -18.70
CA ALA A 110 7.11 0.48 -18.73
C ALA A 110 6.59 -0.87 -18.18
N ALA A 111 5.38 -0.94 -17.63
CA ALA A 111 4.85 -2.12 -16.93
C ALA A 111 4.63 -3.32 -17.87
N SER A 112 5.66 -4.17 -17.97
CA SER A 112 5.59 -5.42 -18.74
C SER A 112 5.01 -6.59 -17.93
N SER A 113 5.22 -6.63 -16.61
CA SER A 113 4.80 -7.75 -15.76
C SER A 113 3.29 -7.77 -15.50
N ASP A 114 2.67 -8.94 -15.62
CA ASP A 114 1.22 -9.10 -15.41
C ASP A 114 0.76 -8.80 -13.98
N TRP A 115 1.61 -9.06 -12.98
CA TRP A 115 1.35 -8.69 -11.58
C TRP A 115 1.15 -7.18 -11.41
N THR A 116 2.03 -6.39 -12.01
CA THR A 116 1.96 -4.93 -11.94
C THR A 116 0.73 -4.43 -12.68
N LYS A 117 0.41 -4.99 -13.85
CA LYS A 117 -0.80 -4.64 -14.60
C LYS A 117 -2.08 -4.88 -13.81
N ASP A 118 -2.19 -6.02 -13.13
CA ASP A 118 -3.39 -6.36 -12.32
C ASP A 118 -3.57 -5.37 -11.16
N SER A 119 -2.50 -5.09 -10.41
CA SER A 119 -2.52 -4.12 -9.32
C SER A 119 -2.86 -2.70 -9.81
N LEU A 120 -2.43 -2.33 -11.01
CA LEU A 120 -2.70 -1.02 -11.58
C LEU A 120 -4.13 -0.88 -12.09
N ILE A 121 -4.64 -1.87 -12.82
CA ILE A 121 -5.98 -1.85 -13.40
C ILE A 121 -7.04 -1.93 -12.30
N ASN A 122 -6.87 -2.85 -11.35
CA ASN A 122 -7.88 -3.13 -10.32
C ASN A 122 -7.66 -2.30 -9.05
N GLY A 123 -6.40 -2.02 -8.70
CA GLY A 123 -6.04 -1.36 -7.45
C GLY A 123 -6.07 0.17 -7.51
N VAL A 124 -5.34 0.77 -8.44
CA VAL A 124 -5.03 2.21 -8.41
C VAL A 124 -5.80 3.01 -9.47
N GLY A 125 -5.82 2.46 -10.68
CA GLY A 125 -6.29 3.03 -11.94
C GLY A 125 -7.04 4.36 -11.93
N LEU A 126 -8.28 4.33 -12.40
CA LEU A 126 -9.10 5.53 -12.65
C LEU A 126 -9.31 6.37 -11.37
N ARG A 127 -9.28 5.73 -10.20
CA ARG A 127 -9.46 6.41 -8.91
C ARG A 127 -8.36 7.41 -8.63
N LEU A 128 -7.11 7.10 -8.97
CA LEU A 128 -5.99 8.04 -8.83
C LEU A 128 -6.15 9.22 -9.79
N ALA A 129 -6.59 8.98 -11.03
CA ALA A 129 -6.86 10.07 -11.96
C ALA A 129 -7.95 11.01 -11.42
N ILE A 130 -9.04 10.46 -10.87
CA ILE A 130 -10.09 11.25 -10.21
C ILE A 130 -9.53 12.03 -9.01
N ALA A 131 -8.68 11.42 -8.18
CA ALA A 131 -8.04 12.11 -7.06
C ALA A 131 -7.22 13.33 -7.54
N ASN A 132 -6.40 13.19 -8.59
CA ASN A 132 -5.64 14.31 -9.16
C ASN A 132 -6.55 15.42 -9.71
N TRP A 133 -7.67 15.06 -10.36
CA TRP A 133 -8.67 16.04 -10.78
C TRP A 133 -9.30 16.78 -9.60
N LEU A 134 -9.56 16.09 -8.49
CA LEU A 134 -10.04 16.72 -7.26
C LEU A 134 -8.96 17.62 -6.64
N THR A 135 -7.68 17.23 -6.65
CA THR A 135 -6.58 18.09 -6.21
C THR A 135 -6.53 19.38 -7.03
N ALA A 136 -6.71 19.30 -8.36
CA ALA A 136 -6.78 20.47 -9.24
C ALA A 136 -8.00 21.35 -8.90
N ALA A 137 -9.17 20.75 -8.76
CA ALA A 137 -10.39 21.47 -8.41
C ALA A 137 -10.30 22.13 -7.02
N TRP A 138 -9.66 21.45 -6.06
CA TRP A 138 -9.35 22.00 -4.75
C TRP A 138 -8.47 23.23 -4.86
N ALA A 139 -7.36 23.17 -5.61
CA ALA A 139 -6.45 24.30 -5.79
C ALA A 139 -7.19 25.54 -6.33
N VAL A 140 -8.05 25.35 -7.34
CA VAL A 140 -8.88 26.44 -7.90
C VAL A 140 -9.86 26.99 -6.87
N THR A 141 -10.64 26.12 -6.24
CA THR A 141 -11.67 26.54 -5.26
C THR A 141 -11.08 27.20 -4.02
N TRP A 142 -9.90 26.75 -3.56
CA TRP A 142 -9.13 27.38 -2.51
C TRP A 142 -8.65 28.78 -2.91
N THR A 143 -8.12 28.92 -4.13
CA THR A 143 -7.65 30.21 -4.67
C THR A 143 -8.79 31.22 -4.85
N LEU A 144 -9.99 30.74 -5.18
CA LEU A 144 -11.20 31.55 -5.25
C LEU A 144 -11.84 31.83 -3.87
N SER A 145 -11.19 31.44 -2.77
CA SER A 145 -11.70 31.57 -1.40
C SER A 145 -13.06 30.91 -1.16
N THR A 146 -13.41 29.89 -1.95
CA THR A 146 -14.64 29.09 -1.77
C THR A 146 -14.42 27.94 -0.80
N PHE A 147 -14.01 28.28 0.44
CA PHE A 147 -13.45 27.32 1.41
C PHE A 147 -14.37 26.14 1.74
N LYS A 148 -15.69 26.35 1.78
CA LYS A 148 -16.65 25.26 2.02
C LYS A 148 -16.62 24.21 0.91
N ILE A 149 -16.53 24.65 -0.35
CA ILE A 149 -16.42 23.74 -1.50
C ILE A 149 -15.07 23.05 -1.48
N ALA A 150 -13.99 23.78 -1.23
CA ALA A 150 -12.65 23.24 -1.12
C ALA A 150 -12.56 22.13 -0.04
N ALA A 151 -13.15 22.37 1.14
CA ALA A 151 -13.21 21.38 2.22
C ALA A 151 -13.98 20.11 1.82
N VAL A 152 -15.12 20.24 1.13
CA VAL A 152 -15.88 19.09 0.61
C VAL A 152 -15.07 18.31 -0.42
N ILE A 153 -14.39 19.00 -1.34
CA ILE A 153 -13.53 18.36 -2.35
C ILE A 153 -12.43 17.54 -1.67
N VAL A 154 -11.74 18.09 -0.68
CA VAL A 154 -10.66 17.38 0.03
C VAL A 154 -11.18 16.17 0.82
N ILE A 155 -12.38 16.24 1.41
CA ILE A 155 -12.99 15.08 2.08
C ILE A 155 -13.29 13.98 1.06
N VAL A 156 -13.86 14.33 -0.10
CA VAL A 156 -14.14 13.36 -1.18
C VAL A 156 -12.84 12.76 -1.70
N GLU A 157 -11.81 13.58 -1.91
CA GLU A 157 -10.47 13.15 -2.31
C GLU A 157 -9.87 12.18 -1.28
N ALA A 158 -9.90 12.52 0.01
CA ALA A 158 -9.41 11.66 1.08
C ALA A 158 -10.12 10.30 1.10
N VAL A 159 -11.45 10.26 0.90
CA VAL A 159 -12.21 9.00 0.82
C VAL A 159 -11.80 8.16 -0.39
N ILE A 160 -11.61 8.78 -1.56
CA ILE A 160 -11.15 8.07 -2.77
C ILE A 160 -9.76 7.50 -2.55
N VAL A 161 -8.82 8.30 -2.04
CA VAL A 161 -7.43 7.88 -1.79
C VAL A 161 -7.39 6.78 -0.73
N LEU A 162 -8.19 6.90 0.33
CA LEU A 162 -8.37 5.86 1.34
C LEU A 162 -8.88 4.56 0.71
N SER A 163 -9.83 4.62 -0.22
CA SER A 163 -10.33 3.44 -0.94
C SER A 163 -9.25 2.75 -1.79
N ILE A 164 -8.39 3.53 -2.45
CA ILE A 164 -7.24 3.01 -3.22
C ILE A 164 -6.30 2.30 -2.25
N HIS A 165 -5.99 2.96 -1.13
CA HIS A 165 -5.09 2.47 -0.12
C HIS A 165 -5.55 1.15 0.53
N PHE A 166 -6.85 1.02 0.81
CA PHE A 166 -7.47 -0.23 1.25
C PHE A 166 -7.32 -1.34 0.19
N THR A 167 -7.56 -1.01 -1.08
CA THR A 167 -7.42 -2.00 -2.17
C THR A 167 -5.98 -2.47 -2.30
N LEU A 168 -5.02 -1.56 -2.08
CA LEU A 168 -3.59 -1.83 -2.13
C LEU A 168 -3.12 -2.79 -1.03
N GLN A 169 -3.90 -2.99 0.04
CA GLN A 169 -3.56 -4.01 1.07
C GLN A 169 -3.63 -5.44 0.53
N SER A 170 -4.44 -5.67 -0.50
CA SER A 170 -4.50 -6.97 -1.19
C SER A 170 -3.27 -7.24 -2.06
N TYR A 171 -2.50 -6.19 -2.37
CA TYR A 171 -1.31 -6.23 -3.23
C TYR A 171 -0.09 -5.74 -2.43
N PRO A 172 0.44 -6.53 -1.47
CA PRO A 172 1.47 -6.06 -0.56
C PRO A 172 2.76 -5.69 -1.32
N ALA A 173 3.44 -4.65 -0.82
CA ALA A 173 4.75 -4.26 -1.30
C ALA A 173 5.73 -5.45 -1.18
N SER A 174 6.28 -5.87 -2.32
CA SER A 174 7.24 -6.96 -2.39
C SER A 174 8.61 -6.42 -2.80
N PHE A 175 9.67 -6.92 -2.13
CA PHE A 175 11.05 -6.62 -2.52
C PHE A 175 11.42 -7.18 -3.90
N ALA A 176 10.63 -8.11 -4.45
CA ALA A 176 10.80 -8.57 -5.83
C ALA A 176 10.46 -7.48 -6.86
N HIS A 177 9.65 -6.49 -6.48
CA HIS A 177 9.23 -5.38 -7.34
C HIS A 177 9.41 -4.04 -6.62
N PRO A 178 10.67 -3.63 -6.34
CA PRO A 178 10.96 -2.49 -5.49
C PRO A 178 10.44 -1.17 -6.08
N LEU A 179 10.47 -1.01 -7.40
CA LEU A 179 9.93 0.18 -8.05
C LEU A 179 8.41 0.30 -7.85
N ASN A 180 7.67 -0.80 -7.89
CA ASN A 180 6.23 -0.80 -7.60
C ASN A 180 5.97 -0.40 -6.14
N ALA A 181 6.75 -0.94 -5.20
CA ALA A 181 6.69 -0.55 -3.80
C ALA A 181 6.94 0.96 -3.61
N VAL A 182 8.01 1.49 -4.22
CA VAL A 182 8.36 2.91 -4.08
C VAL A 182 7.33 3.79 -4.76
N PHE A 183 7.08 3.65 -6.06
CA PHE A 183 6.27 4.60 -6.81
C PHE A 183 4.76 4.41 -6.64
N VAL A 184 4.27 3.22 -6.31
CA VAL A 184 2.82 3.01 -6.09
C VAL A 184 2.48 3.21 -4.63
N HIS A 185 3.06 2.42 -3.74
CA HIS A 185 2.67 2.47 -2.32
C HIS A 185 3.07 3.79 -1.67
N THR A 186 4.26 4.33 -1.97
CA THR A 186 4.69 5.62 -1.38
C THR A 186 3.81 6.75 -1.89
N THR A 187 3.51 6.82 -3.18
CA THR A 187 2.64 7.87 -3.74
C THR A 187 1.27 7.87 -3.09
N ILE A 188 0.62 6.70 -3.00
CA ILE A 188 -0.71 6.60 -2.38
C ILE A 188 -0.65 6.91 -0.87
N SER A 189 0.39 6.45 -0.17
CA SER A 189 0.56 6.73 1.26
C SER A 189 0.82 8.21 1.53
N MET A 190 1.65 8.86 0.70
CA MET A 190 1.91 10.30 0.79
C MET A 190 0.65 11.11 0.48
N LEU A 191 -0.10 10.73 -0.56
CA LEU A 191 -1.36 11.40 -0.90
C LEU A 191 -2.40 11.23 0.21
N LEU A 192 -2.47 10.05 0.83
CA LEU A 192 -3.33 9.79 1.97
C LEU A 192 -2.92 10.64 3.18
N ALA A 193 -1.62 10.70 3.49
CA ALA A 193 -1.11 11.53 4.58
C ALA A 193 -1.35 13.02 4.34
N LEU A 194 -1.22 13.50 3.10
CA LEU A 194 -1.50 14.89 2.76
C LEU A 194 -2.99 15.22 2.93
N THR A 195 -3.87 14.40 2.36
CA THR A 195 -5.32 14.67 2.34
C THR A 195 -5.97 14.41 3.71
N LEU A 196 -5.71 13.25 4.31
CA LEU A 196 -6.29 12.82 5.58
C LEU A 196 -5.50 13.33 6.80
N GLY A 197 -4.18 13.46 6.70
CA GLY A 197 -3.33 13.89 7.82
C GLY A 197 -3.24 15.40 7.98
N LEU A 198 -3.54 16.20 6.93
CA LEU A 198 -3.42 17.66 7.00
C LEU A 198 -4.55 18.39 6.27
N GLY A 199 -4.82 18.03 5.02
CA GLY A 199 -5.67 18.78 4.10
C GLY A 199 -7.10 18.99 4.59
N TRP A 200 -7.77 17.94 5.05
CA TRP A 200 -9.16 18.08 5.50
C TRP A 200 -9.27 18.95 6.77
N MET A 201 -8.26 18.91 7.63
CA MET A 201 -8.22 19.72 8.85
C MET A 201 -7.95 21.19 8.52
N SER A 202 -6.93 21.48 7.73
CA SER A 202 -6.59 22.85 7.35
C SER A 202 -7.74 23.50 6.58
N CYS A 203 -8.33 22.78 5.61
CA CYS A 203 -9.48 23.29 4.86
C CYS A 203 -10.74 23.40 5.72
N GLY A 204 -10.99 22.41 6.58
CA GLY A 204 -12.15 22.38 7.47
C GLY A 204 -12.15 23.54 8.46
N PHE A 205 -11.00 23.87 9.04
CA PHE A 205 -10.90 24.97 10.01
C PHE A 205 -11.18 26.32 9.37
N VAL A 206 -10.62 26.57 8.18
CA VAL A 206 -10.89 27.81 7.45
C VAL A 206 -12.36 27.84 6.99
N ALA A 207 -12.91 26.72 6.51
CA ALA A 207 -14.32 26.64 6.08
C ALA A 207 -15.34 26.85 7.21
N GLN A 208 -14.97 26.52 8.45
CA GLN A 208 -15.78 26.73 9.66
C GLN A 208 -15.52 28.10 10.33
N ASP A 209 -14.69 28.94 9.72
CA ASP A 209 -14.31 30.25 10.24
C ASP A 209 -13.61 30.17 11.61
N TRP A 210 -12.87 29.09 11.86
CA TRP A 210 -12.01 28.91 13.05
C TRP A 210 -10.63 29.56 12.83
N VAL A 211 -10.65 30.75 12.24
CA VAL A 211 -9.48 31.59 11.95
C VAL A 211 -9.11 32.37 13.22
N ILE A 212 -7.83 32.68 13.38
CA ILE A 212 -7.28 33.40 14.54
C ILE A 212 -6.98 34.84 14.10
N GLU A 213 -7.93 35.74 14.32
CA GLU A 213 -7.73 37.17 14.14
C GLU A 213 -7.16 37.82 15.40
N LYS A 214 -7.51 37.27 16.57
CA LYS A 214 -7.07 37.77 17.87
C LYS A 214 -6.36 36.68 18.65
N ARG A 215 -5.30 37.05 19.38
CA ARG A 215 -4.52 36.11 20.22
C ARG A 215 -5.38 35.31 21.21
N LYS A 216 -6.52 35.86 21.66
CA LYS A 216 -7.45 35.17 22.57
C LYS A 216 -8.21 34.02 21.90
N GLU A 217 -8.46 34.07 20.60
CA GLU A 217 -9.21 33.05 19.84
C GLU A 217 -8.44 31.74 19.73
N ALA A 218 -7.10 31.80 19.72
CA ALA A 218 -6.24 30.62 19.79
C ALA A 218 -6.52 29.74 21.03
N VAL A 219 -6.97 30.33 22.13
CA VAL A 219 -7.35 29.59 23.35
C VAL A 219 -8.74 28.98 23.24
N VAL A 220 -9.63 29.62 22.48
CA VAL A 220 -11.03 29.16 22.28
C VAL A 220 -11.05 27.92 21.40
N TRP A 221 -10.33 27.94 20.27
CA TRP A 221 -10.35 26.87 19.27
C TRP A 221 -9.37 25.72 19.55
N LYS A 222 -8.64 25.77 20.68
CA LYS A 222 -7.60 24.79 21.00
C LYS A 222 -8.10 23.36 21.09
N TRP A 223 -9.31 23.15 21.62
CA TRP A 223 -9.84 21.82 21.84
C TRP A 223 -10.32 21.17 20.55
N GLN A 224 -10.83 21.97 19.63
CA GLN A 224 -11.17 21.57 18.27
C GLN A 224 -9.89 21.16 17.53
N ALA A 225 -8.83 21.97 17.60
CA ALA A 225 -7.53 21.65 16.98
C ALA A 225 -6.91 20.37 17.57
N ILE A 226 -6.88 20.25 18.90
CA ILE A 226 -6.39 19.05 19.59
C ILE A 226 -7.23 17.84 19.19
N GLY A 227 -8.56 17.94 19.21
CA GLY A 227 -9.46 16.84 18.89
C GLY A 227 -9.32 16.37 17.43
N ALA A 228 -9.22 17.30 16.48
CA ALA A 228 -9.05 16.98 15.07
C ALA A 228 -7.72 16.26 14.82
N VAL A 229 -6.60 16.83 15.30
CA VAL A 229 -5.26 16.25 15.09
C VAL A 229 -5.11 14.94 15.85
N ALA A 230 -5.45 14.91 17.15
CA ALA A 230 -5.35 13.69 17.94
C ALA A 230 -6.26 12.58 17.41
N GLY A 231 -7.48 12.90 16.98
CA GLY A 231 -8.40 11.92 16.40
C GLY A 231 -7.85 11.29 15.13
N THR A 232 -7.44 12.10 14.16
CA THR A 232 -6.86 11.61 12.90
C THR A 232 -5.61 10.78 13.12
N HIS A 233 -4.66 11.28 13.93
CA HIS A 233 -3.40 10.58 14.14
C HIS A 233 -3.53 9.36 15.05
N ALA A 234 -4.48 9.32 15.99
CA ALA A 234 -4.80 8.12 16.75
C ALA A 234 -5.37 7.02 15.84
N VAL A 235 -6.28 7.37 14.93
CA VAL A 235 -6.81 6.42 13.95
C VAL A 235 -5.71 5.95 12.99
N ALA A 236 -4.87 6.85 12.50
CA ALA A 236 -3.74 6.52 11.62
C ALA A 236 -2.72 5.60 12.31
N SER A 237 -2.33 5.90 13.55
CA SER A 237 -1.39 5.06 14.31
C SER A 237 -1.96 3.68 14.65
N LEU A 238 -3.25 3.58 15.00
CA LEU A 238 -3.93 2.28 15.12
C LEU A 238 -3.93 1.53 13.79
N TRP A 239 -4.19 2.22 12.68
CA TRP A 239 -4.14 1.62 11.36
C TRP A 239 -2.73 1.10 11.01
N GLU A 240 -1.68 1.88 11.29
CA GLU A 240 -0.28 1.53 11.10
C GLU A 240 0.13 0.32 11.94
N LEU A 241 -0.32 0.25 13.20
CA LEU A 241 -0.11 -0.87 14.11
C LEU A 241 -0.59 -2.19 13.49
N PHE A 242 -1.78 -2.20 12.89
CA PHE A 242 -2.37 -3.41 12.30
C PHE A 242 -1.86 -3.72 10.89
N THR A 243 -1.62 -2.70 10.07
CA THR A 243 -1.26 -2.88 8.65
C THR A 243 0.24 -2.89 8.38
N ARG A 244 1.07 -2.45 9.35
CA ARG A 244 2.54 -2.43 9.27
C ARG A 244 3.06 -1.56 8.13
N GLN A 245 2.48 -0.38 7.97
CA GLN A 245 2.83 0.54 6.90
C GLN A 245 3.78 1.63 7.38
N TYR A 246 5.07 1.36 7.28
CA TYR A 246 6.11 2.30 7.71
C TYR A 246 6.11 3.60 6.90
N VAL A 247 5.77 3.52 5.61
CA VAL A 247 5.75 4.71 4.73
C VAL A 247 4.68 5.69 5.17
N LEU A 248 3.47 5.19 5.50
CA LEU A 248 2.39 6.04 6.00
C LEU A 248 2.78 6.70 7.32
N ALA A 249 3.39 5.96 8.25
CA ALA A 249 3.86 6.50 9.52
C ALA A 249 4.87 7.64 9.35
N ILE A 250 5.89 7.46 8.50
CA ILE A 250 6.88 8.50 8.18
C ILE A 250 6.19 9.74 7.59
N CYS A 251 5.20 9.54 6.70
CA CYS A 251 4.47 10.65 6.11
C CYS A 251 3.62 11.39 7.15
N MET A 252 2.97 10.68 8.06
CA MET A 252 2.17 11.27 9.15
C MET A 252 3.05 12.02 10.16
N GLU A 253 4.21 11.48 10.52
CA GLU A 253 5.22 12.17 11.33
C GLU A 253 5.69 13.45 10.65
N TYR A 254 5.95 13.40 9.33
CA TYR A 254 6.30 14.59 8.57
C TYR A 254 5.20 15.67 8.65
N GLN A 255 3.92 15.29 8.57
CA GLN A 255 2.81 16.24 8.75
C GLN A 255 2.75 16.81 10.17
N ILE A 256 3.02 16.02 11.20
CA ILE A 256 3.12 16.53 12.58
C ILE A 256 4.28 17.52 12.68
N LEU A 257 5.42 17.26 12.02
CA LEU A 257 6.55 18.19 11.99
C LEU A 257 6.21 19.48 11.24
N THR A 258 5.46 19.42 10.13
CA THR A 258 5.03 20.64 9.43
C THR A 258 4.14 21.50 10.32
N LEU A 259 3.28 20.87 11.14
CA LEU A 259 2.49 21.56 12.14
C LEU A 259 3.35 22.07 13.28
N LEU A 260 4.26 21.28 13.85
CA LEU A 260 5.06 21.66 15.02
C LEU A 260 6.01 22.82 14.70
N LEU A 261 6.61 22.81 13.50
CA LEU A 261 7.59 23.79 13.03
C LEU A 261 6.97 25.02 12.35
N SER A 262 5.63 25.11 12.23
CA SER A 262 5.03 26.36 11.76
C SER A 262 4.98 27.44 12.83
N THR A 263 5.20 28.67 12.38
CA THR A 263 5.03 29.88 13.16
C THR A 263 3.97 30.74 12.48
N PRO A 264 2.66 30.46 12.70
CA PRO A 264 1.61 31.25 12.08
C PRO A 264 1.57 32.66 12.69
N HIS A 265 1.32 33.65 11.85
CA HIS A 265 1.27 35.08 12.23
C HIS A 265 -0.15 35.61 12.06
N VAL A 266 -0.59 36.49 12.95
CA VAL A 266 -1.91 37.15 12.84
C VAL A 266 -1.90 38.17 11.69
N TYR A 267 -0.77 38.88 11.52
CA TYR A 267 -0.57 39.85 10.46
C TYR A 267 0.76 39.53 9.76
N PRO A 268 0.73 38.94 8.56
CA PRO A 268 1.93 38.61 7.79
C PRO A 268 2.96 39.75 7.62
N PRO A 269 2.57 41.03 7.42
CA PRO A 269 3.56 42.10 7.22
C PRO A 269 4.25 42.58 8.51
N LEU A 270 3.85 42.12 9.70
CA LEU A 270 4.42 42.56 10.97
C LEU A 270 5.24 41.43 11.64
N PRO A 271 6.58 41.52 11.68
CA PRO A 271 7.45 40.43 12.13
C PRO A 271 7.32 40.06 13.62
N ASN A 272 6.64 40.88 14.43
CA ASN A 272 6.61 40.74 15.90
C ASN A 272 5.29 40.17 16.46
N ASN A 273 4.43 39.59 15.62
CA ASN A 273 3.11 39.10 16.06
C ASN A 273 2.90 37.58 15.87
N PRO A 274 3.79 36.70 16.37
CA PRO A 274 3.56 35.26 16.28
C PRO A 274 2.35 34.87 17.13
N ILE A 275 1.56 33.93 16.60
CA ILE A 275 0.48 33.30 17.34
C ILE A 275 1.12 32.35 18.36
N VAL A 276 0.98 32.67 19.65
CA VAL A 276 1.44 31.78 20.71
C VAL A 276 0.51 30.58 20.76
N ARG A 277 1.07 29.41 20.47
CA ARG A 277 0.34 28.16 20.49
C ARG A 277 0.03 27.76 21.93
N PRO A 278 -1.19 27.29 22.21
CA PRO A 278 -1.51 26.74 23.52
C PRO A 278 -0.54 25.61 23.88
N PRO A 279 0.05 25.58 25.10
CA PRO A 279 0.99 24.53 25.50
C PRO A 279 0.41 23.12 25.36
N ALA A 280 -0.88 22.95 25.66
CA ALA A 280 -1.59 21.68 25.50
C ALA A 280 -1.54 21.16 24.05
N TYR A 281 -1.69 22.05 23.05
CA TYR A 281 -1.63 21.66 21.64
C TYR A 281 -0.23 21.21 21.25
N VAL A 282 0.82 21.92 21.69
CA VAL A 282 2.21 21.54 21.42
C VAL A 282 2.54 20.18 22.05
N ILE A 283 2.12 19.96 23.31
CA ILE A 283 2.30 18.67 23.99
C ILE A 283 1.60 17.55 23.20
N THR A 284 0.38 17.78 22.72
CA THR A 284 -0.32 16.81 21.87
C THR A 284 0.48 16.46 20.63
N LEU A 285 1.00 17.45 19.88
CA LEU A 285 1.84 17.18 18.70
C LEU A 285 3.10 16.37 19.06
N THR A 286 3.77 16.69 20.16
CA THR A 286 4.96 15.94 20.62
C THR A 286 4.62 14.49 20.98
N VAL A 287 3.49 14.25 21.67
CA VAL A 287 3.04 12.89 22.01
C VAL A 287 2.70 12.11 20.74
N LEU A 288 2.01 12.72 19.78
CA LEU A 288 1.68 12.08 18.51
C LEU A 288 2.93 11.76 17.69
N LEU A 289 3.95 12.62 17.72
CA LEU A 289 5.24 12.33 17.08
C LEU A 289 5.89 11.06 17.63
N ALA A 290 5.72 10.78 18.92
CA ALA A 290 6.19 9.54 19.55
C ALA A 290 5.26 8.34 19.31
N ILE A 291 3.97 8.55 19.03
CA ILE A 291 3.00 7.45 18.91
C ILE A 291 3.17 6.64 17.63
N HIS A 292 3.50 7.29 16.51
CA HIS A 292 3.73 6.64 15.21
C HIS A 292 4.90 5.63 15.21
N PRO A 293 6.11 5.96 15.71
CA PRO A 293 7.19 5.00 15.76
C PRO A 293 6.90 3.88 16.77
N LEU A 294 6.25 4.20 17.90
CA LEU A 294 5.81 3.18 18.87
C LEU A 294 4.78 2.21 18.27
N ALA A 295 3.82 2.71 17.50
CA ALA A 295 2.85 1.90 16.77
C ALA A 295 3.54 0.98 15.75
N CYS A 296 4.54 1.49 15.02
CA CYS A 296 5.34 0.67 14.11
C CYS A 296 6.10 -0.45 14.82
N VAL A 297 6.77 -0.13 15.94
CA VAL A 297 7.52 -1.12 16.74
C VAL A 297 6.59 -2.16 17.35
N ALA A 298 5.46 -1.73 17.89
CA ALA A 298 4.44 -2.62 18.43
C ALA A 298 3.85 -3.53 17.35
N GLY A 299 3.59 -3.01 16.16
CA GLY A 299 3.08 -3.79 15.02
C GLY A 299 4.07 -4.85 14.55
N TRP A 300 5.37 -4.51 14.55
CA TRP A 300 6.45 -5.46 14.30
C TRP A 300 6.53 -6.55 15.38
N ALA A 301 6.46 -6.17 16.66
CA ALA A 301 6.50 -7.10 17.80
C ALA A 301 5.30 -8.07 17.79
N LEU A 302 4.08 -7.57 17.54
CA LEU A 302 2.86 -8.38 17.42
C LEU A 302 2.97 -9.39 16.29
N LYS A 303 3.55 -9.00 15.14
CA LYS A 303 3.80 -9.93 14.03
C LYS A 303 4.72 -11.07 14.44
N ARG A 304 5.86 -10.73 15.07
CA ARG A 304 6.83 -11.73 15.54
C ARG A 304 6.22 -12.68 16.57
N TYR A 305 5.37 -12.16 17.45
CA TYR A 305 4.65 -12.97 18.42
C TYR A 305 3.69 -13.95 17.74
N ARG A 306 2.86 -13.48 16.79
CA ARG A 306 1.93 -14.34 16.03
C ARG A 306 2.65 -15.41 15.19
N GLU A 307 3.77 -15.08 14.57
CA GLU A 307 4.58 -16.06 13.82
C GLU A 307 5.19 -17.15 14.73
N ARG A 308 5.44 -16.84 16.01
CA ARG A 308 5.87 -17.85 16.98
C ARG A 308 4.71 -18.76 17.37
N GLU A 309 3.53 -18.19 17.66
CA GLU A 309 2.35 -18.98 17.99
C GLU A 309 1.94 -19.91 16.84
N VAL A 310 1.95 -19.42 15.59
CA VAL A 310 1.63 -20.25 14.42
C VAL A 310 2.65 -21.38 14.23
N ARG A 311 3.95 -21.12 14.46
CA ARG A 311 4.97 -22.17 14.39
C ARG A 311 4.77 -23.24 15.47
N ILE A 312 4.47 -22.83 16.70
CA ILE A 312 4.20 -23.75 17.80
C ILE A 312 2.93 -24.57 17.52
N ALA A 313 1.88 -23.96 16.98
CA ALA A 313 0.66 -24.64 16.58
C ALA A 313 0.92 -25.69 15.49
N LEU A 314 1.67 -25.33 14.44
CA LEU A 314 2.03 -26.27 13.36
C LEU A 314 2.90 -27.43 13.86
N GLN A 315 3.85 -27.18 14.77
CA GLN A 315 4.66 -28.22 15.37
C GLN A 315 3.82 -29.19 16.20
N ARG A 316 2.88 -28.66 17.00
CA ARG A 316 1.94 -29.48 17.78
C ARG A 316 1.03 -30.34 16.90
N GLU A 317 0.51 -29.78 15.80
CA GLU A 317 -0.31 -30.54 14.84
C GLU A 317 0.50 -31.66 14.14
N ALA A 318 1.77 -31.40 13.82
CA ALA A 318 2.68 -32.40 13.25
C ALA A 318 2.95 -33.54 14.24
N GLU A 319 3.24 -33.23 15.51
CA GLU A 319 3.43 -34.24 16.56
C GLU A 319 2.16 -35.09 16.77
N GLU A 320 0.97 -34.47 16.77
CA GLU A 320 -0.30 -35.18 16.89
C GLU A 320 -0.60 -36.07 15.66
N ALA A 321 -0.15 -35.68 14.46
CA ALA A 321 -0.23 -36.50 13.26
C ALA A 321 0.69 -37.73 13.34
N ASP A 322 1.93 -37.56 13.81
CA ASP A 322 2.90 -38.65 13.99
C ASP A 322 2.43 -39.67 15.04
N VAL A 323 1.86 -39.19 16.16
CA VAL A 323 1.28 -40.07 17.19
C VAL A 323 0.10 -40.86 16.62
N ARG A 324 -0.74 -40.25 15.78
CA ARG A 324 -1.85 -40.95 15.10
C ARG A 324 -1.34 -41.99 14.11
N ALA A 325 -0.30 -41.69 13.34
CA ALA A 325 0.33 -42.63 12.42
C ALA A 325 0.89 -43.85 13.16
N ARG A 326 1.65 -43.64 14.24
CA ARG A 326 2.16 -44.74 15.09
C ARG A 326 1.06 -45.59 15.70
N ARG A 327 -0.04 -44.98 16.16
CA ARG A 327 -1.21 -45.73 16.67
C ARG A 327 -1.90 -46.54 15.58
N ALA A 328 -1.93 -46.05 14.35
CA ALA A 328 -2.49 -46.79 13.21
C ALA A 328 -1.62 -47.99 12.85
N GLU A 329 -0.28 -47.83 12.85
CA GLU A 329 0.66 -48.94 12.65
C GLU A 329 0.49 -50.03 13.71
N LEU A 330 0.38 -49.65 15.00
CA LEU A 330 0.15 -50.60 16.09
C LEU A 330 -1.21 -51.30 16.03
N ARG A 331 -2.21 -50.69 15.40
CA ARG A 331 -3.55 -51.28 15.19
C ARG A 331 -3.66 -52.09 13.90
N SER A 332 -2.68 -52.00 13.00
CA SER A 332 -2.64 -52.87 11.83
C SER A 332 -2.45 -54.29 12.33
N PRO A 333 -3.41 -55.22 12.11
CA PRO A 333 -3.26 -56.60 12.53
C PRO A 333 -1.98 -57.14 11.90
N ALA A 334 -1.14 -57.78 12.72
CA ALA A 334 0.08 -58.41 12.25
C ALA A 334 -0.26 -59.24 11.00
N PRO A 335 0.53 -59.15 9.91
CA PRO A 335 0.26 -59.92 8.72
C PRO A 335 0.16 -61.38 9.15
N THR A 336 -1.04 -61.97 8.99
CA THR A 336 -1.29 -63.36 9.31
C THR A 336 -0.20 -64.15 8.61
N PRO A 337 0.63 -64.93 9.33
CA PRO A 337 1.70 -65.68 8.70
C PRO A 337 1.08 -66.51 7.59
N ALA A 338 1.48 -66.22 6.34
CA ALA A 338 1.02 -66.97 5.20
C ALA A 338 1.27 -68.45 5.50
N PRO A 339 0.27 -69.34 5.32
CA PRO A 339 0.45 -70.75 5.61
C PRO A 339 1.60 -71.27 4.74
N VAL A 340 2.68 -71.67 5.41
CA VAL A 340 3.82 -72.36 4.80
C VAL A 340 3.33 -73.77 4.46
N ALA A 341 2.61 -73.89 3.34
CA ALA A 341 2.23 -75.16 2.75
C ALA A 341 3.03 -75.34 1.45
N ALA A 342 4.06 -76.18 1.55
CA ALA A 342 4.63 -77.05 0.53
C ALA A 342 4.40 -76.66 -0.95
N ALA A 343 5.41 -76.04 -1.56
CA ALA A 343 5.64 -76.12 -3.00
C ALA A 343 7.14 -76.32 -3.25
N ALA A 344 7.64 -77.48 -2.82
CA ALA A 344 8.86 -78.05 -3.36
C ALA A 344 8.46 -78.99 -4.51
N ALA A 345 8.46 -78.49 -5.74
CA ALA A 345 8.77 -79.21 -6.98
C ALA A 345 8.36 -78.38 -8.20
N GLU A 346 9.37 -77.91 -8.94
CA GLU A 346 9.52 -77.98 -10.41
C GLU A 346 10.08 -76.70 -11.02
N ALA A 347 11.20 -76.91 -11.74
CA ALA A 347 11.69 -76.21 -12.93
C ALA A 347 11.89 -74.70 -12.82
N GLY A 348 13.05 -74.12 -13.13
CA GLY A 348 13.96 -74.39 -14.24
C GLY A 348 14.62 -73.04 -14.56
N GLY A 349 15.93 -73.05 -14.86
CA GLY A 349 16.79 -71.89 -14.72
C GLY A 349 16.56 -70.69 -15.64
N ALA A 350 17.14 -69.55 -15.24
CA ALA A 350 17.64 -68.48 -16.11
C ALA A 350 18.52 -67.50 -15.28
N PRO A 351 19.48 -66.80 -15.92
CA PRO A 351 20.66 -66.26 -15.24
C PRO A 351 20.50 -64.84 -14.67
N ALA A 352 21.41 -64.52 -13.76
CA ALA A 352 21.58 -63.30 -12.97
C ALA A 352 21.58 -61.98 -13.76
N PRO A 353 21.05 -60.89 -13.16
CA PRO A 353 21.49 -59.53 -13.46
C PRO A 353 22.41 -58.97 -12.36
N LYS A 354 23.39 -58.23 -12.86
CA LYS A 354 24.56 -57.66 -12.19
C LYS A 354 24.20 -56.71 -11.05
N ALA A 355 24.96 -56.82 -9.97
CA ALA A 355 25.06 -55.83 -8.91
C ALA A 355 25.46 -54.45 -9.47
N LYS A 356 24.65 -53.43 -9.17
CA LYS A 356 25.09 -52.02 -9.20
C LYS A 356 25.21 -51.53 -7.77
N ALA A 357 26.44 -51.49 -7.30
CA ALA A 357 26.85 -50.74 -6.12
C ALA A 357 26.51 -49.25 -6.33
N LYS A 358 25.54 -48.73 -5.57
CA LYS A 358 25.33 -47.28 -5.47
C LYS A 358 26.17 -46.77 -4.31
N LYS A 359 27.29 -46.16 -4.71
CA LYS A 359 28.30 -45.45 -3.92
C LYS A 359 27.63 -44.53 -2.89
N ALA A 360 28.06 -44.66 -1.64
CA ALA A 360 27.94 -43.61 -0.64
C ALA A 360 28.67 -42.36 -1.13
N ASN A 361 28.06 -41.18 -0.96
CA ASN A 361 28.74 -39.91 -1.06
C ASN A 361 28.73 -39.28 0.34
N PRO A 362 29.89 -39.19 1.03
CA PRO A 362 30.05 -38.30 2.16
C PRO A 362 30.45 -36.91 1.66
N GLU A 363 30.12 -35.89 2.46
CA GLU A 363 30.79 -34.59 2.53
C GLU A 363 30.73 -33.67 1.30
N GLU A 364 29.99 -32.56 1.43
CA GLU A 364 30.62 -31.25 1.27
C GLU A 364 29.85 -30.17 2.06
N GLU A 365 30.66 -29.34 2.70
CA GLU A 365 30.41 -28.30 3.70
C GLU A 365 29.71 -27.03 3.17
N PRO A 366 29.31 -26.12 4.08
CA PRO A 366 28.70 -24.84 3.74
C PRO A 366 29.77 -23.79 3.43
N LEU A 367 29.57 -23.00 2.37
CA LEU A 367 30.33 -21.78 2.13
C LEU A 367 29.49 -20.55 2.48
N LEU A 368 29.97 -19.90 3.54
CA LEU A 368 29.82 -18.48 3.87
C LEU A 368 30.49 -17.60 2.82
N GLU A 369 30.27 -16.28 2.95
CA GLU A 369 30.77 -15.13 2.17
C GLU A 369 29.80 -14.68 1.06
N THR A 370 29.28 -13.45 1.01
CA THR A 370 29.66 -12.14 1.59
C THR A 370 28.43 -11.28 1.87
#